data_AF-A0A4Y2RXF3-F1
#
_entry.id   AF-A0A4Y2RXF3-F1
#
_cell.length_a   1.000
_cell.length_b   1.000
_cell.length_c   1.000
_cell.angle_alpha   90.00
_cell.angle_beta   90.00
_cell.angle_gamma   90.00
#
_symmetry.space_group_name_H-M   'P 1'
#
loop_
_entity.id
_entity.type
_entity.pdbx_description
1 polymer ?
#
loop_
_entity_poly.entity_id
_entity_poly.type
_entity_poly.pdbx_seq_one_letter_code
_entity_poly.pdbx_strand_id
1 'polypeptide(L)'
;MSGCLDNIHFNRPEWLELGEKRNSVASIVAGCLFFTGWWIIIYIASKYPDTTDFYHAYHVCGVIGTIAFFMINAVSNGQVRGDAYTTGCLGQRGARVWLFLGFVLGFGSLIGSCWILFGLYVIP
;
A
#
# COMPACT_ATOMS: atom_id res chain seq x y z
N MET A 1 -5.95 -8.23 -17.42
CA MET A 1 -5.39 -8.51 -16.07
C MET A 1 -6.54 -9.00 -15.24
N SER A 2 -6.49 -10.26 -14.80
CA SER A 2 -7.58 -10.81 -14.01
C SER A 2 -7.35 -10.54 -12.53
N GLY A 3 -8.27 -9.83 -11.88
CA GLY A 3 -8.20 -9.53 -10.45
C GLY A 3 -8.72 -10.71 -9.62
N CYS A 4 -8.39 -10.77 -8.32
CA CYS A 4 -8.94 -11.78 -7.40
C CYS A 4 -10.49 -11.83 -7.35
N LEU A 5 -11.17 -10.83 -7.90
CA LEU A 5 -12.63 -10.74 -7.97
C LEU A 5 -13.20 -11.03 -9.37
N ASP A 6 -12.38 -11.37 -10.37
CA ASP A 6 -12.86 -11.67 -11.72
C ASP A 6 -13.68 -12.97 -11.79
N ASN A 7 -13.48 -13.89 -10.84
CA ASN A 7 -14.29 -15.11 -10.71
C ASN A 7 -15.59 -14.91 -9.91
N ILE A 8 -15.79 -13.71 -9.33
CA ILE A 8 -17.06 -13.38 -8.67
C ILE A 8 -17.97 -12.80 -9.73
N HIS A 9 -18.71 -13.68 -10.41
CA HIS A 9 -19.80 -13.32 -11.32
C HIS A 9 -20.98 -12.74 -10.53
N PHE A 10 -20.81 -11.52 -10.03
CA PHE A 10 -21.95 -10.71 -9.63
C PHE A 10 -22.63 -10.29 -10.93
N ASN A 11 -23.93 -10.56 -11.09
CA ASN A 11 -24.71 -10.15 -12.25
C ASN A 11 -24.78 -8.61 -12.26
N ARG A 12 -23.76 -7.95 -12.79
CA ARG A 12 -23.61 -6.49 -12.78
C ARG A 12 -24.23 -5.95 -14.06
N PRO A 13 -25.07 -4.90 -13.96
CA PRO A 13 -25.71 -4.33 -15.14
C PRO A 13 -24.68 -3.65 -16.05
N GLU A 14 -24.88 -3.71 -17.38
CA GLU A 14 -23.96 -3.23 -18.44
C GLU A 14 -23.49 -1.77 -18.28
N TRP A 15 -24.24 -0.92 -17.57
CA TRP A 15 -23.83 0.47 -17.32
C TRP A 15 -22.71 0.61 -16.29
N LEU A 16 -22.37 -0.45 -15.57
CA LEU A 16 -21.29 -0.52 -14.59
C LEU A 16 -20.11 -1.35 -15.13
N GLU A 17 -19.75 -1.14 -16.41
CA GLU A 17 -18.51 -1.64 -17.01
C GLU A 17 -17.28 -1.00 -16.36
N LEU A 18 -16.96 -1.47 -15.15
CA LEU A 18 -15.76 -1.10 -14.41
C LEU A 18 -14.47 -1.59 -15.08
N GLY A 19 -14.53 -2.36 -16.18
CA GLY A 19 -13.36 -2.98 -16.81
C GLY A 19 -12.22 -2.01 -17.13
N GLU A 20 -12.50 -0.90 -17.82
CA GLU A 20 -11.49 0.11 -18.16
C GLU A 20 -11.20 1.10 -17.01
N LYS A 21 -12.20 1.41 -16.17
CA LYS A 21 -12.08 2.41 -15.08
C LYS A 21 -11.63 1.83 -13.75
N ARG A 22 -11.51 0.50 -13.60
CA ARG A 22 -11.15 -0.18 -12.34
C ARG A 22 -9.86 0.33 -11.75
N ASN A 23 -8.83 0.54 -12.58
CA ASN A 23 -7.54 1.03 -12.09
C ASN A 23 -7.65 2.47 -11.56
N SER A 24 -8.46 3.31 -12.21
CA SER A 24 -8.72 4.69 -11.76
C SER A 24 -9.53 4.73 -10.46
N VAL A 25 -10.55 3.89 -10.33
CA VAL A 25 -11.32 3.81 -9.07
C VAL A 25 -10.43 3.27 -7.94
N ALA A 26 -9.65 2.22 -8.21
CA ALA A 26 -8.72 1.66 -7.24
C ALA A 26 -7.66 2.68 -6.79
N SER A 27 -7.13 3.51 -7.70
CA SER A 27 -6.16 4.55 -7.35
C SER A 27 -6.79 5.68 -6.52
N ILE A 28 -8.04 6.09 -6.82
CA ILE A 28 -8.78 7.07 -6.02
C ILE A 28 -9.01 6.54 -4.61
N VAL A 29 -9.53 5.31 -4.47
CA VAL A 29 -9.77 4.67 -3.17
C VAL A 29 -8.47 4.53 -2.38
N ALA A 30 -7.39 4.09 -3.02
CA ALA A 30 -6.08 4.00 -2.38
C ALA A 30 -5.58 5.36 -1.89
N GLY A 31 -5.75 6.43 -2.69
CA GLY A 31 -5.41 7.79 -2.31
C GLY A 31 -6.21 8.30 -1.11
N CYS A 32 -7.52 8.04 -1.09
CA CYS A 32 -8.37 8.39 0.06
C CYS A 32 -7.93 7.66 1.33
N LEU A 33 -7.70 6.34 1.26
CA LEU A 33 -7.22 5.55 2.41
C LEU A 33 -5.87 6.05 2.91
N PHE A 34 -4.94 6.34 2.00
CA PHE A 34 -3.63 6.89 2.33
C PHE A 34 -3.75 8.23 3.07
N PHE A 35 -4.56 9.15 2.54
CA PHE A 35 -4.81 10.45 3.17
C PHE A 35 -5.42 10.29 4.58
N THR A 36 -6.43 9.43 4.72
CA THR A 36 -7.08 9.20 6.03
C THR A 36 -6.12 8.60 7.06
N GLY A 37 -5.24 7.68 6.66
CA GLY A 37 -4.24 7.09 7.54
C GLY A 37 -3.26 8.13 8.08
N TRP A 38 -2.70 8.96 7.20
CA TRP A 38 -1.78 10.04 7.60
C TRP A 38 -2.47 11.14 8.39
N TRP A 39 -3.72 11.46 8.07
CA TRP A 39 -4.52 12.41 8.83
C TRP A 39 -4.63 11.99 10.31
N ILE A 40 -4.96 10.72 10.56
CA ILE A 40 -5.05 10.16 11.92
C ILE A 40 -3.70 10.21 12.64
N ILE A 41 -2.62 9.81 11.95
CA ILE A 41 -1.27 9.84 12.51
C ILE A 41 -0.86 11.25 12.95
N ILE A 42 -1.08 12.25 12.09
CA ILE A 42 -0.74 13.66 12.38
C ILE A 42 -1.60 14.19 13.52
N TYR A 43 -2.90 13.85 13.55
CA TYR A 43 -3.79 14.24 14.62
C TYR A 43 -3.29 13.71 15.99
N ILE A 44 -2.91 12.43 16.07
CA ILE A 44 -2.36 11.84 17.29
C ILE A 44 -1.06 12.54 17.71
N ALA A 45 -0.13 12.76 16.78
CA ALA A 45 1.13 13.45 17.05
C ALA A 45 0.92 14.89 17.56
N SER A 46 -0.12 15.57 17.08
CA SER A 46 -0.47 16.92 17.55
C SER A 46 -1.11 16.94 18.94
N LYS A 47 -1.84 15.87 19.30
CA LYS A 47 -2.58 15.78 20.57
C LYS A 47 -1.71 15.28 21.72
N TYR A 48 -0.75 14.42 21.43
CA TYR A 48 0.17 13.80 22.41
C TYR A 48 1.63 14.13 22.04
N PRO A 49 2.09 15.36 22.32
CA PRO A 49 3.46 15.76 22.02
C PRO A 49 4.51 15.14 22.95
N ASP A 50 4.09 14.71 24.15
CA ASP A 50 4.98 14.08 25.13
C ASP A 50 5.11 12.57 24.89
N THR A 51 6.34 12.06 24.97
CA THR A 51 6.67 10.64 24.75
C THR A 51 6.15 9.70 25.83
N THR A 52 5.50 10.22 26.88
CA THR A 52 4.98 9.44 28.01
C THR A 52 3.77 8.60 27.62
N ASP A 53 2.93 9.12 26.72
CA ASP A 53 1.66 8.47 26.33
C ASP A 53 1.77 7.79 24.95
N PHE A 54 2.63 8.32 24.06
CA PHE A 54 2.86 7.74 22.75
C PHE A 54 4.31 7.89 22.30
N TYR A 55 4.98 6.77 22.04
CA TYR A 55 6.33 6.82 21.48
C TYR A 55 6.28 7.20 20.00
N HIS A 56 6.94 8.29 19.64
CA HIS A 56 7.10 8.75 18.26
C HIS A 56 7.66 7.67 17.31
N ALA A 57 8.39 6.69 17.86
CA ALA A 57 8.90 5.54 17.11
C ALA A 57 7.79 4.69 16.45
N TYR A 58 6.56 4.69 16.98
CA TYR A 58 5.46 3.91 16.40
C TYR A 58 5.00 4.44 15.04
N HIS A 59 5.27 5.71 14.71
CA HIS A 59 5.00 6.25 13.38
C HIS A 59 5.92 5.69 12.30
N VAL A 60 7.05 5.08 12.66
CA VAL A 60 8.01 4.50 11.69
C VAL A 60 7.34 3.41 10.85
N CYS A 61 6.46 2.58 11.43
CA CYS A 61 5.71 1.58 10.67
C CYS A 61 4.83 2.24 9.59
N GLY A 62 4.19 3.37 9.90
CA GLY A 62 3.41 4.14 8.91
C GLY A 62 4.26 4.74 7.79
N VAL A 63 5.46 5.25 8.13
CA VAL A 63 6.44 5.77 7.15
C VAL A 63 6.90 4.66 6.20
N ILE A 64 7.31 3.51 6.75
CA ILE A 64 7.78 2.37 5.94
C ILE A 64 6.65 1.82 5.06
N GLY A 65 5.43 1.73 5.58
CA GLY A 65 4.24 1.33 4.81
C GLY A 65 3.95 2.29 3.64
N THR A 66 4.20 3.59 3.83
CA THR A 66 4.05 4.60 2.78
C THR A 66 5.10 4.46 1.68
N ILE A 67 6.36 4.23 2.05
CA ILE A 67 7.43 3.95 1.09
C ILE A 67 7.08 2.70 0.27
N ALA A 68 6.64 1.63 0.94
CA ALA A 68 6.18 0.40 0.29
C ALA A 68 5.03 0.66 -0.69
N PHE A 69 4.02 1.45 -0.29
CA PHE A 69 2.90 1.83 -1.14
C PHE A 69 3.36 2.53 -2.42
N PHE A 70 4.25 3.52 -2.31
CA PHE A 70 4.81 4.19 -3.49
C PHE A 70 5.61 3.24 -4.36
N MET A 71 6.47 2.40 -3.77
CA MET A 71 7.29 1.45 -4.52
C MET A 71 6.46 0.47 -5.35
N ILE A 72 5.38 -0.06 -4.78
CA ILE A 72 4.49 -1.02 -5.45
C ILE A 72 3.69 -0.32 -6.56
N ASN A 73 3.15 0.87 -6.31
CA ASN A 73 2.33 1.60 -7.29
C ASN A 73 3.15 2.28 -8.40
N ALA A 74 4.44 2.54 -8.17
CA ALA A 74 5.33 3.13 -9.17
C ALA A 74 5.69 2.16 -10.31
N VAL A 75 5.53 0.85 -10.12
CA VAL A 75 5.87 -0.15 -11.13
C VAL A 75 4.63 -0.53 -11.94
N SER A 76 4.68 -0.30 -13.24
CA SER A 76 3.61 -0.72 -14.15
C SER A 76 3.61 -2.24 -14.35
N ASN A 77 2.42 -2.84 -14.41
CA ASN A 77 2.24 -4.26 -14.72
C ASN A 77 2.91 -4.69 -16.04
N GLY A 78 3.02 -3.79 -17.03
CA GLY A 78 3.70 -4.05 -18.30
C GLY A 78 5.22 -4.21 -18.15
N GLN A 79 5.83 -3.52 -17.19
CA GLN A 79 7.27 -3.67 -16.90
C GLN A 79 7.61 -4.97 -16.20
N VAL A 80 6.66 -5.54 -15.42
CA VAL A 80 6.82 -6.82 -14.72
C VAL A 80 6.67 -8.00 -15.69
N ARG A 81 5.65 -7.93 -16.56
CA ARG A 81 5.36 -8.94 -17.60
C ARG A 81 6.40 -8.97 -18.71
N GLY A 82 7.07 -7.85 -18.92
CA GLY A 82 8.11 -7.76 -19.92
C GLY A 82 7.63 -7.41 -21.33
N ASP A 83 6.37 -6.99 -21.44
CA ASP A 83 5.77 -6.50 -22.68
C ASP A 83 6.28 -5.09 -23.07
N ALA A 84 7.08 -4.46 -22.21
CA ALA A 84 7.70 -3.17 -22.47
C ALA A 84 8.87 -3.32 -23.47
N TYR A 85 8.71 -2.75 -24.67
CA TYR A 85 9.75 -2.66 -25.71
C TYR A 85 10.94 -1.77 -25.33
N THR A 86 10.90 -1.10 -24.16
CA THR A 86 11.98 -0.24 -23.65
C THR A 86 12.72 -0.93 -22.50
N THR A 87 13.99 -1.24 -22.73
CA THR A 87 14.93 -1.64 -21.69
C THR A 87 15.35 -0.38 -20.94
N GLY A 88 14.57 0.03 -19.93
CA GLY A 88 15.02 1.08 -19.00
C GLY A 88 16.33 0.68 -18.29
N CYS A 89 16.96 1.62 -17.59
CA CYS A 89 18.30 1.47 -16.96
C CYS A 89 18.50 0.17 -16.13
N LEU A 90 17.44 -0.32 -15.49
CA LEU A 90 17.47 -1.52 -14.63
C LEU A 90 16.78 -2.76 -15.26
N GLY A 91 16.18 -2.62 -16.44
CA GLY A 91 15.44 -3.66 -17.16
C GLY A 91 14.29 -4.29 -16.36
N GLN A 92 13.79 -5.44 -16.85
CA GLN A 92 12.72 -6.22 -16.20
C GLN A 92 13.15 -6.80 -14.84
N ARG A 93 14.43 -7.17 -14.70
CA ARG A 93 14.97 -7.75 -13.46
C ARG A 93 14.93 -6.75 -12.31
N GLY A 94 15.32 -5.49 -12.56
CA GLY A 94 15.27 -4.45 -11.54
C GLY A 94 13.84 -4.05 -11.17
N ALA A 95 12.91 -4.03 -12.12
CA ALA A 95 11.49 -3.82 -11.82
C ALA A 95 10.96 -4.89 -10.84
N ARG A 96 11.32 -6.17 -11.03
CA ARG A 96 10.94 -7.27 -10.12
C ARG A 96 11.57 -7.14 -8.74
N VAL A 97 12.87 -6.81 -8.66
CA VAL A 97 13.56 -6.60 -7.38
C VAL A 97 12.96 -5.41 -6.62
N TRP A 98 12.67 -4.31 -7.32
CA TRP A 98 12.04 -3.14 -6.73
C TRP A 98 10.65 -3.46 -6.16
N LEU A 99 9.83 -4.19 -6.93
CA LEU A 99 8.50 -4.61 -6.50
C LEU A 99 8.57 -5.60 -5.32
N PHE A 100 9.53 -6.52 -5.34
CA PHE A 100 9.79 -7.44 -4.23
C PHE A 100 10.16 -6.69 -2.94
N LEU A 101 11.09 -5.73 -3.01
CA LEU A 101 11.44 -4.88 -1.87
C LEU A 101 10.24 -4.09 -1.36
N GLY A 102 9.41 -3.56 -2.25
CA GLY A 102 8.16 -2.91 -1.89
C GLY A 102 7.24 -3.83 -1.08
N PHE A 103 7.05 -5.08 -1.51
CA PHE A 103 6.26 -6.05 -0.75
C PHE A 103 6.89 -6.42 0.60
N VAL A 104 8.20 -6.63 0.67
CA VAL A 104 8.89 -6.94 1.94
C VAL A 104 8.72 -5.80 2.95
N LEU A 105 8.90 -4.55 2.52
CA LEU A 105 8.67 -3.37 3.37
C LEU A 105 7.20 -3.26 3.78
N GLY A 106 6.28 -3.52 2.86
CA GLY A 106 4.84 -3.51 3.12
C GLY A 106 4.43 -4.52 4.19
N PHE A 107 4.78 -5.80 4.01
CA PHE A 107 4.50 -6.84 5.00
C PHE A 107 5.23 -6.60 6.33
N GLY A 108 6.48 -6.14 6.29
CA GLY A 108 7.24 -5.80 7.50
C GLY A 108 6.58 -4.69 8.31
N SER A 109 6.09 -3.64 7.64
CA SER A 109 5.35 -2.55 8.31
C SER A 109 4.05 -3.02 8.94
N LEU A 110 3.32 -3.91 8.26
CA LEU A 110 2.05 -4.46 8.75
C LEU A 110 2.28 -5.36 9.97
N ILE A 111 3.24 -6.28 9.90
CA ILE A 111 3.60 -7.18 11.01
C ILE A 111 4.07 -6.37 12.22
N GLY A 112 4.92 -5.37 12.00
CA GLY A 112 5.39 -4.48 13.08
C GLY A 112 4.25 -3.69 13.71
N SER A 113 3.30 -3.20 12.92
CA SER A 113 2.11 -2.50 13.43
C SER A 113 1.23 -3.43 14.26
N CYS A 114 1.01 -4.67 13.81
CA CYS A 114 0.28 -5.68 14.57
C CYS A 114 1.00 -6.03 15.88
N TRP A 115 2.33 -6.14 15.87
CA TRP A 115 3.11 -6.39 17.08
C TRP A 115 2.95 -5.27 18.10
N ILE A 116 3.05 -4.00 17.68
CA ILE A 116 2.84 -2.84 18.55
C ILE A 116 1.42 -2.88 19.14
N LEU A 117 0.40 -3.14 18.32
CA LEU A 117 -0.99 -3.23 18.77
C LEU A 117 -1.16 -4.30 19.84
N PHE A 118 -0.74 -5.54 19.56
CA PHE A 118 -0.98 -6.65 20.48
C PHE A 118 -0.07 -6.60 21.72
N GLY A 119 1.22 -6.33 21.52
CA GLY A 119 2.23 -6.40 22.57
C GLY A 119 2.18 -5.26 23.58
N LEU A 120 1.62 -4.10 23.22
CA LEU A 120 1.59 -2.92 24.10
C LEU A 120 0.18 -2.51 24.51
N TYR A 121 -0.85 -2.84 23.73
CA TYR A 121 -2.20 -2.34 23.97
C TYR A 121 -3.27 -3.43 24.18
N VAL A 122 -3.03 -4.69 23.78
CA VAL A 122 -4.02 -5.77 23.93
C VAL A 122 -3.65 -6.76 25.04
N ILE A 123 -2.39 -7.14 25.13
CA ILE A 123 -1.91 -8.09 26.14
C ILE A 123 -1.41 -7.26 27.34
N PRO A 124 -1.97 -7.47 28.56
CA PRO A 124 -1.59 -6.72 29.76
C PRO A 124 -0.17 -7.02 30.24
#